data_AF-A0A832NM17-F1
#
_entry.id   AF-A0A832NM17-F1
#
_cell.length_a   1.000
_cell.length_b   1.000
_cell.length_c   1.000
_cell.angle_alpha   90.00
_cell.angle_beta   90.00
_cell.angle_gamma   90.00
#
_symmetry.space_group_name_H-M   'P 1'
#
loop_
_entity.id
_entity.type
_entity.pdbx_description
1 polymer ?
#
loop_
_entity_poly.entity_id
_entity_poly.type
_entity_poly.pdbx_seq_one_letter_code
_entity_poly.pdbx_strand_id
1 'polypeptide(L)'
;MAGIITQILSTILGMGITIAFVLVQITASKYIPQIIDMFLRWRINFFPLALFIFSLISVNMNASPTQDLILLFACVISLVPYFYLLFEFLKPVNLIERMSDETLVALKKKDRGKTIDGIAKINKMAKSAVQMMISEVPLKSIELEREIIIQYLDIKKNFPSEWFLVDESVFPGTPPEAMEEINRNKVWLEMQIFHQFTVIFTLILSSWYKLRDVITGILITTRIIGERACEKGDIYVLNLTIKFFNTFIRLALNSNDRTVIYNIFYQYRLLAEFLLTKNEEMSVRIASYLRYYGRLAEDLGLNYVLETSLYDIMVLNQKAVEKNAGNIETLLNDFLCMYDQARKNGNKKLLFNLQKRYLMLGGFYLLKGRDGLAEKIKECLAGTNIEEITETLQEIFEVRDPDFWEITDRIINFDYVDESHKDKIKEFVERLKKTGSC
;
A
#
# COMPACT_ATOMS: atom_id res chain seq x y z
N MET A 1 -24.26 -59.21 -9.08
CA MET A 1 -23.20 -58.28 -9.52
C MET A 1 -23.71 -56.85 -9.56
N ALA A 2 -24.80 -56.56 -10.29
CA ALA A 2 -25.44 -55.24 -10.35
C ALA A 2 -25.69 -54.60 -8.96
N GLY A 3 -26.28 -55.32 -8.00
CA GLY A 3 -26.52 -54.79 -6.65
C GLY A 3 -25.27 -54.36 -5.88
N ILE A 4 -24.13 -55.04 -6.10
CA ILE A 4 -22.84 -54.67 -5.48
C ILE A 4 -22.30 -53.39 -6.14
N ILE A 5 -22.38 -53.28 -7.47
CA ILE A 5 -21.93 -52.10 -8.21
C ILE A 5 -22.77 -50.87 -7.83
N THR A 6 -24.09 -51.01 -7.73
CA THR A 6 -24.97 -49.93 -7.27
C THR A 6 -24.63 -49.47 -5.86
N GLN A 7 -24.34 -50.42 -4.94
CA GLN A 7 -23.92 -50.09 -3.58
C GLN A 7 -22.58 -49.35 -3.56
N ILE A 8 -21.60 -49.79 -4.34
CA ILE A 8 -20.29 -49.15 -4.46
C ILE A 8 -20.43 -47.73 -5.03
N LEU A 9 -21.15 -47.56 -6.14
CA LEU A 9 -21.38 -46.25 -6.77
C LEU A 9 -22.07 -45.26 -5.82
N SER A 10 -23.12 -45.72 -5.13
CA SER A 10 -23.85 -44.90 -4.16
C SER A 10 -22.96 -44.50 -2.98
N THR A 11 -22.13 -45.42 -2.50
CA THR A 11 -21.18 -45.17 -1.41
C THR A 11 -20.11 -44.15 -1.82
N ILE A 12 -19.53 -44.31 -3.01
CA ILE A 12 -18.51 -43.39 -3.55
C ILE A 12 -19.10 -42.00 -3.78
N LEU A 13 -20.32 -41.90 -4.32
CA LEU A 13 -21.01 -40.62 -4.49
C LEU A 13 -21.24 -39.95 -3.14
N GLY A 14 -21.76 -40.70 -2.15
CA GLY A 14 -22.00 -40.20 -0.80
C GLY A 14 -20.73 -39.70 -0.12
N MET A 15 -19.63 -40.45 -0.22
CA MET A 15 -18.31 -40.02 0.26
C MET A 15 -17.83 -38.76 -0.48
N GLY A 16 -17.95 -38.71 -1.81
CA GLY A 16 -17.49 -37.59 -2.61
C GLY A 16 -18.20 -36.29 -2.29
N ILE A 17 -19.53 -36.35 -2.15
CA ILE A 17 -20.36 -35.24 -1.70
C ILE A 17 -19.95 -34.81 -0.29
N THR A 18 -19.84 -35.76 0.64
CA THR A 18 -19.47 -35.46 2.04
C THR A 18 -18.12 -34.76 2.13
N ILE A 19 -17.09 -35.28 1.44
CA ILE A 19 -15.75 -34.66 1.40
C ILE A 19 -15.84 -33.25 0.83
N ALA A 20 -16.57 -33.06 -0.29
CA ALA A 20 -16.70 -31.74 -0.89
C ALA A 20 -17.37 -30.73 0.05
N PHE A 21 -18.47 -31.11 0.69
CA PHE A 21 -19.18 -30.26 1.65
C PHE A 21 -18.31 -29.94 2.88
N VAL A 22 -17.59 -30.92 3.42
CA VAL A 22 -16.68 -30.70 4.56
C VAL A 22 -15.57 -29.71 4.19
N LEU A 23 -14.94 -29.87 3.02
CA LEU A 23 -13.90 -28.96 2.55
C LEU A 23 -14.44 -27.54 2.35
N VAL A 24 -15.63 -27.40 1.75
CA VAL A 24 -16.30 -26.11 1.57
C VAL A 24 -16.63 -25.49 2.93
N GLN A 25 -17.18 -26.27 3.87
CA GLN A 25 -17.58 -25.80 5.19
C GLN A 25 -16.38 -25.32 6.01
N ILE A 26 -15.27 -26.06 6.02
CA ILE A 26 -14.01 -25.66 6.68
C ILE A 26 -13.52 -24.33 6.10
N THR A 27 -13.54 -24.19 4.77
CA THR A 27 -13.09 -22.96 4.10
C THR A 27 -14.02 -21.78 4.41
N ALA A 28 -15.33 -22.03 4.42
CA ALA A 28 -16.36 -21.03 4.71
C ALA A 28 -16.30 -20.55 6.17
N SER A 29 -16.08 -21.47 7.12
CA SER A 29 -15.87 -21.11 8.53
C SER A 29 -14.58 -20.34 8.75
N LYS A 30 -13.55 -20.61 7.93
CA LYS A 30 -12.25 -19.95 7.99
C LYS A 30 -12.33 -18.50 7.48
N TYR A 31 -12.92 -18.28 6.32
CA TYR A 31 -12.90 -16.97 5.66
C TYR A 31 -14.26 -16.28 5.71
N ILE A 32 -15.21 -16.73 4.90
CA ILE A 32 -16.56 -16.14 4.84
C ILE A 32 -17.63 -17.21 4.51
N PRO A 33 -18.86 -17.11 5.08
CA PRO A 33 -19.94 -18.06 4.81
C PRO A 33 -20.39 -18.14 3.34
N GLN A 34 -20.27 -17.04 2.59
CA GLN A 34 -20.72 -16.93 1.20
C GLN A 34 -20.01 -17.89 0.22
N ILE A 35 -18.91 -18.53 0.64
CA ILE A 35 -18.21 -19.56 -0.13
C ILE A 35 -19.16 -20.75 -0.42
N ILE A 36 -20.10 -21.03 0.48
CA ILE A 36 -21.13 -22.06 0.26
C ILE A 36 -22.01 -21.71 -0.94
N ASP A 37 -22.49 -20.47 -1.02
CA ASP A 37 -23.32 -20.00 -2.13
C ASP A 37 -22.54 -20.03 -3.47
N MET A 38 -21.26 -19.66 -3.42
CA MET A 38 -20.37 -19.74 -4.59
C MET A 38 -20.20 -21.18 -5.07
N PHE A 39 -20.04 -22.13 -4.14
CA PHE A 39 -19.94 -23.55 -4.46
C PHE A 39 -21.24 -24.07 -5.07
N LEU A 40 -22.41 -23.73 -4.51
CA LEU A 40 -23.70 -24.17 -5.04
C LEU A 40 -23.97 -23.65 -6.46
N ARG A 41 -23.45 -22.48 -6.82
CA ARG A 41 -23.56 -21.89 -8.18
C ARG A 41 -22.52 -22.42 -9.17
N TRP A 42 -21.55 -23.21 -8.71
CA TRP A 42 -20.45 -23.67 -9.54
C TRP A 42 -20.88 -24.79 -10.48
N ARG A 43 -20.93 -24.49 -11.78
CA ARG A 43 -21.43 -25.41 -12.82
C ARG A 43 -20.64 -26.72 -12.92
N ILE A 44 -19.39 -26.75 -12.46
CA ILE A 44 -18.54 -27.95 -12.51
C ILE A 44 -19.10 -29.06 -11.61
N ASN A 45 -19.82 -28.72 -10.54
CA ASN A 45 -20.48 -29.71 -9.66
C ASN A 45 -21.48 -30.59 -10.40
N PHE A 46 -22.10 -30.07 -11.47
CA PHE A 46 -23.11 -30.79 -12.23
C PHE A 46 -22.55 -31.99 -12.99
N PHE A 47 -21.31 -31.89 -13.48
CA PHE A 47 -20.71 -32.93 -14.33
C PHE A 47 -20.56 -34.29 -13.63
N PRO A 48 -19.84 -34.41 -12.49
CA PRO A 48 -19.73 -35.68 -11.79
C PRO A 48 -21.10 -36.13 -11.27
N LEU A 49 -21.94 -35.22 -10.75
CA LEU A 49 -23.27 -35.58 -10.24
C LEU A 49 -24.14 -36.22 -11.33
N ALA A 50 -24.19 -35.63 -12.52
CA ALA A 50 -24.93 -36.17 -13.65
C ALA A 50 -24.38 -37.52 -14.11
N LEU A 51 -23.06 -37.69 -14.17
CA LEU A 51 -22.41 -38.94 -14.54
C LEU A 51 -22.74 -40.06 -13.54
N PHE A 52 -22.68 -39.77 -12.24
CA PHE A 52 -23.03 -40.73 -11.19
C PHE A 52 -24.51 -41.11 -11.20
N ILE A 53 -25.41 -40.15 -11.36
CA ILE A 53 -26.87 -40.41 -11.47
C ILE A 53 -27.16 -41.26 -12.72
N PHE A 54 -26.56 -40.91 -13.85
CA PHE A 54 -26.70 -41.68 -15.10
C PHE A 54 -26.19 -43.12 -14.94
N SER A 55 -25.04 -43.29 -14.31
CA SER A 55 -24.47 -44.61 -14.00
C SER A 55 -25.40 -45.45 -13.11
N LEU A 56 -25.96 -44.86 -12.04
CA LEU A 56 -26.92 -45.53 -11.18
C LEU A 56 -28.20 -45.95 -11.91
N ILE A 57 -28.72 -45.13 -12.81
CA ILE A 57 -29.90 -45.48 -13.62
C ILE A 57 -29.56 -46.62 -14.58
N SER A 58 -28.41 -46.55 -15.28
CA SER A 58 -27.97 -47.57 -16.24
C SER A 58 -27.84 -48.95 -15.60
N VAL A 59 -27.21 -49.03 -14.42
CA VAL A 59 -27.04 -50.31 -13.69
C VAL A 59 -28.40 -50.89 -13.28
N ASN A 60 -29.34 -50.04 -12.83
CA ASN A 60 -30.68 -50.48 -12.45
C ASN A 60 -31.55 -50.92 -13.64
N MET A 61 -31.27 -50.45 -14.85
CA MET A 61 -31.93 -50.87 -16.09
C MET A 61 -31.38 -52.18 -16.67
N ASN A 62 -30.54 -52.91 -15.93
CA ASN A 62 -29.90 -54.16 -16.34
C ASN A 62 -29.03 -53.99 -17.62
N ALA A 63 -28.18 -52.96 -17.64
CA ALA A 63 -27.12 -52.83 -18.64
C ALA A 63 -26.13 -54.01 -18.58
N SER A 64 -25.28 -54.17 -19.60
CA SER A 64 -24.34 -55.28 -19.62
C SER A 64 -23.28 -55.12 -18.51
N PRO A 65 -22.77 -56.23 -17.92
CA PRO A 65 -21.75 -56.15 -16.87
C PRO A 65 -20.48 -55.37 -17.27
N THR A 66 -20.14 -55.38 -18.57
CA THR A 66 -19.02 -54.62 -19.12
C THR A 66 -19.30 -53.12 -19.14
N GLN A 67 -20.52 -52.70 -19.48
CA GLN A 67 -20.93 -51.30 -19.45
C GLN A 67 -20.92 -50.74 -18.02
N ASP A 68 -21.43 -51.53 -17.06
CA ASP A 68 -21.45 -51.14 -15.64
C ASP A 68 -20.04 -50.92 -15.08
N LEU A 69 -19.08 -51.81 -15.43
CA LEU A 69 -17.68 -51.66 -15.04
C LEU A 69 -17.04 -50.43 -15.68
N ILE A 70 -17.28 -50.18 -16.96
CA ILE A 70 -16.75 -48.99 -17.66
C ILE A 70 -17.29 -47.71 -17.02
N LEU A 71 -18.59 -47.66 -16.71
CA LEU A 71 -19.21 -46.52 -16.04
C LEU A 71 -18.70 -46.33 -14.61
N LEU A 72 -18.47 -47.42 -13.87
CA LEU A 72 -17.84 -47.36 -12.55
C LEU A 72 -16.45 -46.73 -12.62
N PHE A 73 -15.59 -47.22 -13.53
CA PHE A 73 -14.26 -46.64 -13.74
C PHE A 73 -14.34 -45.19 -14.19
N ALA A 74 -15.26 -44.84 -15.09
CA ALA A 74 -15.47 -43.45 -15.53
C ALA A 74 -15.88 -42.54 -14.36
N CYS A 75 -16.79 -42.98 -13.49
CA CYS A 75 -17.17 -42.25 -12.29
C CYS A 75 -15.98 -42.02 -11.36
N VAL A 76 -15.20 -43.06 -11.05
CA VAL A 76 -14.02 -42.94 -10.17
C VAL A 76 -12.96 -42.04 -10.78
N ILE A 77 -12.66 -42.20 -12.07
CA ILE A 77 -11.69 -41.37 -12.79
C ILE A 77 -12.15 -39.91 -12.82
N SER A 78 -13.46 -39.65 -12.97
CA SER A 78 -14.01 -38.27 -12.98
C SER A 78 -13.88 -37.54 -11.64
N LEU A 79 -13.77 -38.28 -10.53
CA LEU A 79 -13.58 -37.67 -9.21
C LEU A 79 -12.21 -37.01 -9.05
N VAL A 80 -11.16 -37.57 -9.67
CA VAL A 80 -9.80 -37.03 -9.58
C VAL A 80 -9.71 -35.58 -10.11
N PRO A 81 -10.11 -35.27 -11.36
CA PRO A 81 -10.11 -33.89 -11.86
C PRO A 81 -11.14 -33.03 -11.12
N TYR A 82 -12.27 -33.59 -10.69
CA TYR A 82 -13.24 -32.84 -9.89
C TYR A 82 -12.63 -32.36 -8.57
N PHE A 83 -11.97 -33.24 -7.81
CA PHE A 83 -11.33 -32.86 -6.55
C PHE A 83 -10.17 -31.89 -6.77
N TYR A 84 -9.37 -32.08 -7.83
CA TYR A 84 -8.33 -31.12 -8.20
C TYR A 84 -8.93 -29.72 -8.41
N LEU A 85 -9.97 -29.61 -9.23
CA LEU A 85 -10.68 -28.36 -9.48
C LEU A 85 -11.34 -27.81 -8.21
N LEU A 86 -11.86 -28.67 -7.33
CA LEU A 86 -12.46 -28.26 -6.07
C LEU A 86 -11.40 -27.67 -5.12
N PHE A 87 -10.23 -28.29 -5.02
CA PHE A 87 -9.12 -27.73 -4.24
C PHE A 87 -8.68 -26.40 -4.81
N GLU A 88 -8.55 -26.28 -6.13
CA GLU A 88 -8.24 -25.02 -6.79
C GLU A 88 -9.34 -23.98 -6.58
N PHE A 89 -10.61 -24.37 -6.59
CA PHE A 89 -11.75 -23.52 -6.26
C PHE A 89 -11.70 -23.05 -4.80
N LEU A 90 -11.25 -23.86 -3.86
CA LEU A 90 -11.21 -23.51 -2.44
C LEU A 90 -9.94 -22.74 -2.05
N LYS A 91 -8.95 -22.63 -2.95
CA LYS A 91 -7.77 -21.81 -2.70
C LYS A 91 -8.20 -20.37 -2.39
N PRO A 92 -7.76 -19.79 -1.27
CA PRO A 92 -8.19 -18.46 -0.84
C PRO A 92 -7.90 -17.36 -1.88
N VAL A 93 -6.73 -17.42 -2.52
CA VAL A 93 -6.32 -16.50 -3.59
C VAL A 93 -7.31 -16.56 -4.77
N ASN A 94 -7.67 -17.76 -5.22
CA ASN A 94 -8.60 -17.92 -6.34
C ASN A 94 -10.03 -17.48 -5.97
N LEU A 95 -10.43 -17.61 -4.71
CA LEU A 95 -11.72 -17.11 -4.22
C LEU A 95 -11.78 -15.58 -4.31
N ILE A 96 -10.73 -14.89 -3.85
CA ILE A 96 -10.72 -13.43 -3.84
C ILE A 96 -10.56 -12.84 -5.25
N GLU A 97 -9.81 -13.49 -6.14
CA GLU A 97 -9.73 -13.12 -7.55
C GLU A 97 -11.11 -13.15 -8.22
N ARG A 98 -11.90 -14.20 -7.99
CA ARG A 98 -13.27 -14.27 -8.53
C ARG A 98 -14.18 -13.21 -7.95
N MET A 99 -14.07 -12.92 -6.66
CA MET A 99 -14.84 -11.81 -6.05
C MET A 99 -14.46 -10.47 -6.68
N SER A 100 -13.18 -10.25 -6.97
CA SER A 100 -12.71 -9.05 -7.68
C SER A 100 -13.25 -8.97 -9.10
N ASP A 101 -13.21 -10.08 -9.86
CA ASP A 101 -13.74 -10.14 -11.22
C ASP A 101 -15.24 -9.84 -11.25
N GLU A 102 -16.02 -10.43 -10.34
CA GLU A 102 -17.45 -10.13 -10.18
C GLU A 102 -17.69 -8.66 -9.83
N THR A 103 -16.84 -8.08 -8.97
CA THR A 103 -16.89 -6.67 -8.57
C THR A 103 -16.60 -5.74 -9.74
N LEU A 104 -15.58 -6.05 -10.55
CA LEU A 104 -15.22 -5.31 -11.76
C LEU A 104 -16.33 -5.37 -12.81
N VAL A 105 -16.97 -6.53 -12.99
CA VAL A 105 -18.12 -6.68 -13.87
C VAL A 105 -19.30 -5.83 -13.39
N ALA A 106 -19.59 -5.85 -12.08
CA ALA A 106 -20.63 -5.00 -11.49
C ALA A 106 -20.33 -3.51 -11.66
N LEU A 107 -19.08 -3.11 -11.43
CA LEU A 107 -18.60 -1.74 -11.61
C LEU A 107 -18.79 -1.27 -13.06
N LYS A 108 -18.37 -2.08 -14.04
CA LYS A 108 -18.54 -1.77 -15.48
C LYS A 108 -20.01 -1.68 -15.89
N LYS A 109 -20.88 -2.46 -15.23
CA LYS A 109 -22.35 -2.39 -15.40
C LYS A 109 -23.00 -1.24 -14.61
N LYS A 110 -22.22 -0.48 -13.85
CA LYS A 110 -22.69 0.63 -12.99
C LYS A 110 -23.69 0.15 -11.91
N ASP A 111 -23.58 -1.10 -11.49
CA ASP A 111 -24.41 -1.70 -10.44
C ASP A 111 -23.78 -1.42 -9.06
N ARG A 112 -24.17 -0.27 -8.46
CA ARG A 112 -23.57 0.23 -7.23
C ARG A 112 -23.70 -0.76 -6.07
N GLY A 113 -24.87 -1.38 -5.91
CA GLY A 113 -25.15 -2.31 -4.83
C GLY A 113 -24.23 -3.53 -4.89
N LYS A 114 -24.07 -4.13 -6.07
CA LYS A 114 -23.16 -5.29 -6.24
C LYS A 114 -21.69 -4.90 -6.12
N THR A 115 -21.30 -3.70 -6.55
CA THR A 115 -19.92 -3.21 -6.34
C THR A 115 -19.60 -3.06 -4.85
N ILE A 116 -20.52 -2.46 -4.07
CA ILE A 116 -20.35 -2.32 -2.61
C ILE A 116 -20.25 -3.69 -1.93
N ASP A 117 -21.16 -4.62 -2.26
CA ASP A 117 -21.16 -5.99 -1.70
C ASP A 117 -19.87 -6.75 -2.06
N GLY A 118 -19.40 -6.64 -3.31
CA GLY A 118 -18.16 -7.25 -3.77
C GLY A 118 -16.94 -6.75 -3.00
N ILE A 119 -16.81 -5.43 -2.84
CA ILE A 119 -15.74 -4.79 -2.06
C ILE A 119 -15.83 -5.18 -0.58
N ALA A 120 -17.03 -5.27 -0.01
CA ALA A 120 -17.22 -5.71 1.37
C ALA A 120 -16.78 -7.18 1.58
N LYS A 121 -17.03 -8.06 0.61
CA LYS A 121 -16.61 -9.46 0.65
C LYS A 121 -15.09 -9.61 0.60
N ILE A 122 -14.43 -8.92 -0.33
CA ILE A 122 -12.95 -8.89 -0.46
C ILE A 122 -12.33 -8.47 0.87
N ASN A 123 -12.79 -7.36 1.43
CA ASN A 123 -12.30 -6.85 2.71
C ASN A 123 -12.57 -7.80 3.89
N LYS A 124 -13.75 -8.42 3.98
CA LYS A 124 -14.06 -9.37 5.05
C LYS A 124 -13.10 -10.57 5.01
N MET A 125 -12.80 -11.06 3.82
CA MET A 125 -11.84 -12.14 3.61
C MET A 125 -10.41 -11.72 3.97
N ALA A 126 -9.99 -10.52 3.57
CA ALA A 126 -8.71 -9.93 3.96
C ALA A 126 -8.55 -9.83 5.48
N LYS A 127 -9.56 -9.26 6.17
CA LYS A 127 -9.58 -9.12 7.64
C LYS A 127 -9.48 -10.46 8.35
N SER A 128 -10.25 -11.46 7.91
CA SER A 128 -10.18 -12.80 8.48
C SER A 128 -8.76 -13.36 8.32
N ALA A 129 -8.16 -13.27 7.12
CA ALA A 129 -6.81 -13.77 6.90
C ALA A 129 -5.74 -13.06 7.75
N VAL A 130 -5.86 -11.75 7.99
CA VAL A 130 -4.99 -11.02 8.93
C VAL A 130 -5.12 -11.55 10.35
N GLN A 131 -6.35 -11.79 10.83
CA GLN A 131 -6.58 -12.36 12.16
C GLN A 131 -5.96 -13.76 12.30
N MET A 132 -5.87 -14.49 11.18
CA MET A 132 -5.20 -15.80 11.11
C MET A 132 -3.69 -15.72 10.87
N MET A 133 -3.11 -14.52 10.81
CA MET A 133 -1.69 -14.29 10.56
C MET A 133 -1.19 -14.83 9.20
N ILE A 134 -2.06 -14.82 8.18
CA ILE A 134 -1.73 -15.26 6.81
C ILE A 134 -1.65 -14.01 5.92
N SER A 135 -0.47 -13.69 5.39
CA SER A 135 -0.27 -12.49 4.56
C SER A 135 -0.71 -12.62 3.10
N GLU A 136 -0.76 -13.84 2.56
CA GLU A 136 -1.05 -14.10 1.14
C GLU A 136 -2.38 -13.49 0.68
N VAL A 137 -3.46 -13.74 1.43
CA VAL A 137 -4.81 -13.25 1.08
C VAL A 137 -4.93 -11.73 1.19
N PRO A 138 -4.52 -11.07 2.30
CA PRO A 138 -4.54 -9.62 2.39
C PRO A 138 -3.71 -8.94 1.31
N LEU A 139 -2.50 -9.43 1.01
CA LEU A 139 -1.66 -8.90 -0.06
C LEU A 139 -2.39 -8.95 -1.40
N LYS A 140 -3.00 -10.10 -1.73
CA LYS A 140 -3.76 -10.23 -2.96
C LYS A 140 -5.00 -9.34 -2.98
N SER A 141 -5.68 -9.18 -1.84
CA SER A 141 -6.83 -8.29 -1.69
C SER A 141 -6.48 -6.86 -2.07
N ILE A 142 -5.39 -6.35 -1.49
CA ILE A 142 -4.90 -4.98 -1.70
C ILE A 142 -4.52 -4.77 -3.17
N GLU A 143 -3.86 -5.76 -3.79
CA GLU A 143 -3.55 -5.72 -5.23
C GLU A 143 -4.81 -5.65 -6.09
N LEU A 144 -5.81 -6.49 -5.82
CA LEU A 144 -7.06 -6.51 -6.58
C LEU A 144 -7.88 -5.23 -6.39
N GLU A 145 -7.93 -4.69 -5.17
CA GLU A 145 -8.58 -3.40 -4.87
C GLU A 145 -7.88 -2.24 -5.59
N ARG A 146 -6.53 -2.28 -5.69
CA ARG A 146 -5.78 -1.35 -6.54
C ARG A 146 -6.25 -1.41 -7.99
N GLU A 147 -6.34 -2.60 -8.57
CA GLU A 147 -6.76 -2.77 -9.96
C GLU A 147 -8.20 -2.30 -10.20
N ILE A 148 -9.09 -2.50 -9.22
CA ILE A 148 -10.45 -1.94 -9.24
C ILE A 148 -10.41 -0.41 -9.33
N ILE A 149 -9.64 0.26 -8.47
CA ILE A 149 -9.52 1.72 -8.49
C ILE A 149 -8.86 2.22 -9.77
N ILE A 150 -7.78 1.59 -10.21
CA ILE A 150 -7.07 1.99 -11.44
C ILE A 150 -8.02 1.92 -12.65
N GLN A 151 -8.76 0.81 -12.80
CA GLN A 151 -9.76 0.67 -13.86
C GLN A 151 -10.91 1.67 -13.68
N TYR A 152 -11.36 1.90 -12.45
CA TYR A 152 -12.41 2.87 -12.18
C TYR A 152 -12.00 4.28 -12.61
N LEU A 153 -10.79 4.75 -12.28
CA LEU A 153 -10.28 6.06 -12.68
C LEU A 153 -10.28 6.26 -14.21
N ASP A 154 -10.12 5.19 -14.99
CA ASP A 154 -10.18 5.24 -16.46
C ASP A 154 -11.60 5.53 -16.99
N ILE A 155 -12.64 5.04 -16.30
CA ILE A 155 -14.03 5.13 -16.75
C ILE A 155 -14.91 6.08 -15.92
N LYS A 156 -14.41 6.59 -14.79
CA LYS A 156 -15.13 7.39 -13.78
C LYS A 156 -15.90 8.57 -14.38
N LYS A 157 -15.32 9.27 -15.37
CA LYS A 157 -15.94 10.43 -16.03
C LYS A 157 -17.24 10.07 -16.78
N ASN A 158 -17.45 8.80 -17.12
CA ASN A 158 -18.60 8.30 -17.87
C ASN A 158 -19.75 7.79 -16.98
N PHE A 159 -19.62 7.92 -15.65
CA PHE A 159 -20.65 7.49 -14.71
C PHE A 159 -21.74 8.56 -14.54
N PRO A 160 -23.02 8.14 -14.36
CA PRO A 160 -24.12 9.07 -14.10
C PRO A 160 -23.95 9.75 -12.73
N SER A 161 -24.52 10.94 -12.55
CA SER A 161 -24.45 11.67 -11.28
C SER A 161 -24.97 10.85 -10.09
N GLU A 162 -26.01 10.05 -10.29
CA GLU A 162 -26.60 9.16 -9.28
C GLU A 162 -25.59 8.17 -8.68
N TRP A 163 -24.61 7.72 -9.47
CA TRP A 163 -23.55 6.85 -8.97
C TRP A 163 -22.79 7.47 -7.81
N PHE A 164 -22.61 8.79 -7.84
CA PHE A 164 -21.82 9.53 -6.86
C PHE A 164 -22.61 10.03 -5.66
N LEU A 165 -23.93 9.89 -5.66
CA LEU A 165 -24.80 10.30 -4.56
C LEU A 165 -25.01 9.13 -3.61
N VAL A 166 -24.14 9.03 -2.60
CA VAL A 166 -24.24 8.01 -1.56
C VAL A 166 -24.79 8.60 -0.27
N ASP A 167 -25.35 7.72 0.57
CA ASP A 167 -25.97 8.04 1.85
C ASP A 167 -25.30 7.25 2.99
N GLU A 168 -25.86 7.38 4.20
CA GLU A 168 -25.37 6.73 5.41
C GLU A 168 -25.33 5.19 5.31
N SER A 169 -26.10 4.56 4.44
CA SER A 169 -26.03 3.10 4.24
C SER A 169 -24.67 2.63 3.73
N VAL A 170 -23.95 3.49 3.00
CA VAL A 170 -22.60 3.20 2.48
C VAL A 170 -21.53 3.54 3.52
N PHE A 171 -21.72 4.62 4.27
CA PHE A 171 -20.80 5.03 5.33
C PHE A 171 -21.52 5.29 6.67
N PRO A 172 -21.87 4.23 7.41
CA PRO A 172 -22.59 4.37 8.68
C PRO A 172 -21.81 5.23 9.69
N GLY A 173 -22.51 6.16 10.36
CA GLY A 173 -21.90 7.03 11.38
C GLY A 173 -20.98 8.13 10.84
N THR A 174 -20.97 8.37 9.53
CA THR A 174 -20.23 9.49 8.93
C THR A 174 -20.99 10.79 9.11
N PRO A 175 -20.36 11.87 9.60
CA PRO A 175 -21.01 13.17 9.73
C PRO A 175 -21.55 13.68 8.38
N PRO A 176 -22.70 14.39 8.36
CA PRO A 176 -23.29 14.92 7.12
C PRO A 176 -22.32 15.73 6.27
N GLU A 177 -21.47 16.55 6.88
CA GLU A 177 -20.50 17.41 6.18
C GLU A 177 -19.44 16.58 5.45
N ALA A 178 -19.02 15.46 6.04
CA ALA A 178 -18.07 14.54 5.42
C ALA A 178 -18.74 13.75 4.27
N MET A 179 -20.01 13.38 4.42
CA MET A 179 -20.79 12.75 3.35
C MET A 179 -20.97 13.71 2.16
N GLU A 180 -21.29 14.97 2.43
CA GLU A 180 -21.38 16.01 1.41
C GLU A 180 -20.04 16.22 0.69
N GLU A 181 -18.91 16.20 1.42
CA GLU A 181 -17.59 16.27 0.80
C GLU A 181 -17.33 15.07 -0.13
N ILE A 182 -17.66 13.84 0.29
CA ILE A 182 -17.51 12.62 -0.52
C ILE A 182 -18.32 12.73 -1.81
N ASN A 183 -19.59 13.13 -1.69
CA ASN A 183 -20.52 13.27 -2.82
C ASN A 183 -20.07 14.37 -3.78
N ARG A 184 -19.71 15.55 -3.24
CA ARG A 184 -19.24 16.71 -4.01
C ARG A 184 -17.97 16.39 -4.78
N ASN A 185 -17.02 15.71 -4.14
CA ASN A 185 -15.73 15.37 -4.73
C ASN A 185 -15.80 14.10 -5.60
N LYS A 186 -16.93 13.38 -5.59
CA LYS A 186 -17.15 12.16 -6.38
C LYS A 186 -16.14 11.04 -6.07
N VAL A 187 -15.80 10.86 -4.79
CA VAL A 187 -14.70 9.96 -4.34
C VAL A 187 -15.16 8.81 -3.44
N TRP A 188 -16.45 8.43 -3.46
CA TRP A 188 -16.97 7.44 -2.51
C TRP A 188 -16.28 6.08 -2.63
N LEU A 189 -15.97 5.62 -3.85
CA LEU A 189 -15.39 4.30 -4.06
C LEU A 189 -13.93 4.25 -3.56
N GLU A 190 -13.16 5.29 -3.87
CA GLU A 190 -11.79 5.46 -3.38
C GLU A 190 -11.76 5.60 -1.86
N MET A 191 -12.68 6.40 -1.29
CA MET A 191 -12.84 6.56 0.15
C MET A 191 -13.15 5.23 0.84
N GLN A 192 -14.05 4.43 0.25
CA GLN A 192 -14.39 3.12 0.80
C GLN A 192 -13.17 2.21 0.84
N ILE A 193 -12.45 2.04 -0.28
CA ILE A 193 -11.26 1.16 -0.33
C ILE A 193 -10.16 1.66 0.62
N PHE A 194 -9.87 2.96 0.65
CA PHE A 194 -8.88 3.50 1.58
C PHE A 194 -9.28 3.36 3.06
N HIS A 195 -10.58 3.46 3.37
CA HIS A 195 -11.06 3.15 4.72
C HIS A 195 -10.81 1.69 5.08
N GLN A 196 -10.97 0.76 4.14
CA GLN A 196 -10.67 -0.65 4.36
C GLN A 196 -9.18 -0.89 4.62
N PHE A 197 -8.30 -0.27 3.83
CA PHE A 197 -6.87 -0.26 4.10
C PHE A 197 -6.58 0.25 5.50
N THR A 198 -7.23 1.33 5.94
CA THR A 198 -7.07 1.86 7.29
C THR A 198 -7.46 0.84 8.36
N VAL A 199 -8.58 0.13 8.19
CA VAL A 199 -8.97 -0.90 9.16
C VAL A 199 -7.97 -2.06 9.19
N ILE A 200 -7.52 -2.55 8.04
CA ILE A 200 -6.51 -3.61 7.96
C ILE A 200 -5.19 -3.15 8.59
N PHE A 201 -4.78 -1.92 8.29
CA PHE A 201 -3.57 -1.30 8.81
C PHE A 201 -3.61 -1.19 10.34
N THR A 202 -4.71 -0.68 10.91
CA THR A 202 -4.89 -0.61 12.37
C THR A 202 -4.95 -1.99 13.00
N LEU A 203 -5.60 -2.97 12.37
CA LEU A 203 -5.65 -4.34 12.87
C LEU A 203 -4.25 -4.95 13.00
N ILE A 204 -3.38 -4.74 12.00
CA ILE A 204 -1.99 -5.21 12.02
C ILE A 204 -1.16 -4.43 13.04
N LEU A 205 -1.33 -3.10 13.11
CA LEU A 205 -0.64 -2.26 14.08
C LEU A 205 -1.00 -2.59 15.54
N SER A 206 -2.18 -3.14 15.80
CA SER A 206 -2.58 -3.59 17.13
C SER A 206 -2.25 -5.06 17.40
N SER A 207 -1.94 -5.84 16.37
CA SER A 207 -1.59 -7.26 16.49
C SER A 207 -0.20 -7.46 17.12
N TRP A 208 -0.02 -8.55 17.86
CA TRP A 208 1.30 -8.97 18.34
C TRP A 208 2.20 -9.40 17.17
N TYR A 209 1.64 -10.13 16.20
CA TYR A 209 2.33 -10.49 14.97
C TYR A 209 2.11 -9.41 13.90
N LYS A 210 3.17 -8.67 13.56
CA LYS A 210 3.12 -7.59 12.56
C LYS A 210 3.31 -8.16 11.16
N LEU A 211 2.22 -8.27 10.40
CA LEU A 211 2.24 -8.52 8.96
C LEU A 211 2.75 -7.27 8.21
N ARG A 212 4.06 -7.00 8.33
CA ARG A 212 4.71 -5.79 7.79
C ARG A 212 4.67 -5.73 6.28
N ASP A 213 4.74 -6.88 5.62
CA ASP A 213 4.54 -7.03 4.18
C ASP A 213 3.17 -6.50 3.73
N VAL A 214 2.10 -6.81 4.48
CA VAL A 214 0.75 -6.30 4.19
C VAL A 214 0.68 -4.78 4.37
N ILE A 215 1.28 -4.24 5.43
CA ILE A 215 1.42 -2.79 5.64
C ILE A 215 2.14 -2.14 4.46
N THR A 216 3.27 -2.69 4.04
CA THR A 216 4.03 -2.23 2.88
C THR A 216 3.18 -2.26 1.61
N GLY A 217 2.41 -3.33 1.39
CA GLY A 217 1.49 -3.47 0.28
C GLY A 217 0.42 -2.37 0.23
N ILE A 218 -0.14 -2.00 1.40
CA ILE A 218 -1.10 -0.88 1.52
C ILE A 218 -0.45 0.44 1.11
N LEU A 219 0.76 0.73 1.60
CA LEU A 219 1.44 2.00 1.33
C LEU A 219 1.82 2.14 -0.14
N ILE A 220 2.37 1.08 -0.74
CA ILE A 220 2.69 1.04 -2.17
C ILE A 220 1.42 1.22 -3.01
N THR A 221 0.34 0.52 -2.66
CA THR A 221 -0.93 0.64 -3.39
C THR A 221 -1.53 2.03 -3.27
N THR A 222 -1.50 2.62 -2.08
CA THR A 222 -1.95 4.00 -1.85
C THR A 222 -1.16 4.99 -2.70
N ARG A 223 0.17 4.82 -2.78
CA ARG A 223 1.05 5.60 -3.66
C ARG A 223 0.63 5.47 -5.13
N ILE A 224 0.53 4.25 -5.64
CA ILE A 224 0.19 3.97 -7.05
C ILE A 224 -1.19 4.57 -7.41
N ILE A 225 -2.18 4.49 -6.52
CA ILE A 225 -3.48 5.13 -6.74
C ILE A 225 -3.34 6.65 -6.85
N GLY A 226 -2.52 7.28 -5.98
CA GLY A 226 -2.23 8.71 -6.06
C GLY A 226 -1.51 9.13 -7.36
N GLU A 227 -0.51 8.37 -7.76
CA GLU A 227 0.22 8.56 -9.02
C GLU A 227 -0.75 8.49 -10.21
N ARG A 228 -1.58 7.44 -10.27
CA ARG A 228 -2.58 7.26 -11.34
C ARG A 228 -3.66 8.35 -11.34
N ALA A 229 -4.10 8.79 -10.17
CA ALA A 229 -5.04 9.89 -10.04
C ALA A 229 -4.48 11.20 -10.61
N CYS A 230 -3.21 11.50 -10.33
CA CYS A 230 -2.50 12.63 -10.89
C CYS A 230 -2.41 12.54 -12.43
N GLU A 231 -2.05 11.37 -12.98
CA GLU A 231 -2.01 11.15 -14.43
C GLU A 231 -3.36 11.35 -15.13
N LYS A 232 -4.47 11.06 -14.43
CA LYS A 232 -5.83 11.29 -14.93
C LYS A 232 -6.38 12.69 -14.68
N GLY A 233 -5.64 13.53 -13.96
CA GLY A 233 -6.08 14.86 -13.54
C GLY A 233 -7.20 14.82 -12.50
N ASP A 234 -7.37 13.71 -11.76
CA ASP A 234 -8.31 13.63 -10.64
C ASP A 234 -7.66 14.16 -9.36
N ILE A 235 -7.73 15.47 -9.18
CA ILE A 235 -7.14 16.17 -8.03
C ILE A 235 -7.82 15.79 -6.70
N TYR A 236 -9.08 15.36 -6.74
CA TYR A 236 -9.81 15.00 -5.52
C TYR A 236 -9.32 13.66 -4.97
N VAL A 237 -9.08 12.68 -5.85
CA VAL A 237 -8.49 11.40 -5.45
C VAL A 237 -7.04 11.58 -5.01
N LEU A 238 -6.25 12.42 -5.70
CA LEU A 238 -4.88 12.73 -5.25
C LEU A 238 -4.85 13.34 -3.83
N ASN A 239 -5.73 14.32 -3.57
CA ASN A 239 -5.88 14.89 -2.23
C ASN A 239 -6.32 13.85 -1.19
N LEU A 240 -7.20 12.92 -1.58
CA LEU A 240 -7.65 11.84 -0.71
C LEU A 240 -6.47 10.90 -0.36
N THR A 241 -5.65 10.53 -1.34
CA THR A 241 -4.43 9.74 -1.12
C THR A 241 -3.49 10.41 -0.11
N ILE A 242 -3.26 11.72 -0.25
CA ILE A 242 -2.45 12.53 0.67
C ILE A 242 -3.05 12.51 2.09
N LYS A 243 -4.38 12.67 2.21
CA LYS A 243 -5.08 12.58 3.51
C LYS A 243 -4.89 11.20 4.15
N PHE A 244 -4.95 10.10 3.39
CA PHE A 244 -4.73 8.77 3.94
C PHE A 244 -3.28 8.49 4.32
N PHE A 245 -2.29 8.98 3.58
CA PHE A 245 -0.89 8.95 4.03
C PHE A 245 -0.73 9.65 5.38
N ASN A 246 -1.29 10.85 5.53
CA ASN A 246 -1.29 11.60 6.78
C ASN A 246 -1.97 10.81 7.93
N THR A 247 -3.09 10.12 7.64
CA THR A 247 -3.75 9.22 8.59
C THR A 247 -2.86 8.04 9.00
N PHE A 248 -2.20 7.37 8.05
CA PHE A 248 -1.31 6.25 8.34
C PHE A 248 -0.11 6.68 9.20
N ILE A 249 0.48 7.85 8.92
CA ILE A 249 1.55 8.41 9.76
C ILE A 249 1.05 8.63 11.19
N ARG A 250 -0.13 9.25 11.36
CA ARG A 250 -0.69 9.49 12.69
C ARG A 250 -0.93 8.19 13.46
N LEU A 251 -1.46 7.16 12.80
CA LEU A 251 -1.66 5.84 13.39
C LEU A 251 -0.34 5.18 13.80
N ALA A 252 0.68 5.23 12.93
CA ALA A 252 1.98 4.61 13.19
C ALA A 252 2.79 5.33 14.28
N LEU A 253 2.69 6.66 14.38
CA LEU A 253 3.29 7.43 15.47
C LEU A 253 2.69 7.03 16.82
N ASN A 254 1.37 6.83 16.88
CA ASN A 254 0.70 6.38 18.10
C ASN A 254 1.11 4.96 18.53
N SER A 255 1.48 4.10 17.58
CA SER A 255 1.96 2.73 17.88
C SER A 255 3.47 2.65 18.11
N ASN A 256 4.22 3.74 17.90
CA ASN A 256 5.68 3.79 17.97
C ASN A 256 6.39 2.64 17.22
N ASP A 257 5.87 2.24 16.05
CA ASP A 257 6.53 1.21 15.24
C ASP A 257 7.52 1.87 14.28
N ARG A 258 8.80 1.81 14.64
CA ARG A 258 9.92 2.39 13.87
C ARG A 258 9.82 2.01 12.40
N THR A 259 9.86 0.73 12.08
CA THR A 259 9.93 0.24 10.69
C THR A 259 8.73 0.70 9.86
N VAL A 260 7.52 0.68 10.44
CA VAL A 260 6.33 1.17 9.74
C VAL A 260 6.44 2.66 9.43
N ILE A 261 6.85 3.48 10.40
CA ILE A 261 7.04 4.93 10.19
C ILE A 261 8.06 5.19 9.08
N TYR A 262 9.21 4.51 9.11
CA TYR A 262 10.23 4.62 8.05
C TYR A 262 9.67 4.31 6.66
N ASN A 263 8.88 3.25 6.54
CA ASN A 263 8.30 2.87 5.26
C ASN A 263 7.23 3.87 4.77
N ILE A 264 6.37 4.38 5.68
CA ILE A 264 5.38 5.40 5.30
C ILE A 264 6.07 6.66 4.76
N PHE A 265 7.07 7.18 5.48
CA PHE A 265 7.83 8.36 5.05
C PHE A 265 8.51 8.13 3.69
N TYR A 266 9.04 6.92 3.47
CA TYR A 266 9.67 6.57 2.21
C TYR A 266 8.66 6.57 1.05
N GLN A 267 7.53 5.87 1.20
CA GLN A 267 6.49 5.82 0.16
C GLN A 267 5.87 7.19 -0.10
N TYR A 268 5.75 8.03 0.94
CA TYR A 268 5.21 9.37 0.82
C TYR A 268 6.18 10.32 0.10
N ARG A 269 7.50 10.21 0.38
CA ARG A 269 8.54 10.89 -0.40
C ARG A 269 8.51 10.46 -1.86
N LEU A 270 8.38 9.17 -2.16
CA LEU A 270 8.27 8.71 -3.55
C LEU A 270 7.05 9.30 -4.28
N LEU A 271 5.92 9.45 -3.59
CA LEU A 271 4.78 10.19 -4.14
C LEU A 271 5.15 11.66 -4.43
N ALA A 272 5.79 12.34 -3.48
CA ALA A 272 6.23 13.72 -3.67
C ALA A 272 7.21 13.87 -4.85
N GLU A 273 8.13 12.93 -5.00
CA GLU A 273 9.10 12.88 -6.09
C GLU A 273 8.42 12.68 -7.45
N PHE A 274 7.39 11.82 -7.52
CA PHE A 274 6.58 11.66 -8.72
C PHE A 274 5.90 12.97 -9.10
N LEU A 275 5.38 13.70 -8.10
CA LEU A 275 4.64 14.94 -8.30
C LEU A 275 5.52 16.15 -8.66
N LEU A 276 6.84 16.08 -8.47
CA LEU A 276 7.78 17.20 -8.75
C LEU A 276 7.60 17.83 -10.15
N THR A 277 7.27 17.04 -11.17
CA THR A 277 7.09 17.54 -12.55
C THR A 277 5.65 17.45 -13.06
N LYS A 278 4.73 16.95 -12.23
CA LYS A 278 3.34 16.68 -12.59
C LYS A 278 2.35 17.55 -11.82
N ASN A 279 2.66 17.86 -10.57
CA ASN A 279 1.89 18.73 -9.69
C ASN A 279 2.82 19.29 -8.59
N GLU A 280 3.52 20.37 -8.95
CA GLU A 280 4.51 21.02 -8.10
C GLU A 280 3.95 21.47 -6.74
N GLU A 281 2.71 21.97 -6.73
CA GLU A 281 2.02 22.40 -5.51
C GLU A 281 1.84 21.24 -4.54
N MET A 282 1.36 20.09 -5.02
CA MET A 282 1.16 18.92 -4.17
C MET A 282 2.49 18.33 -3.69
N SER A 283 3.56 18.39 -4.49
CA SER A 283 4.89 17.97 -4.05
C SER A 283 5.38 18.80 -2.86
N VAL A 284 5.27 20.13 -2.94
CA VAL A 284 5.61 21.05 -1.83
C VAL A 284 4.73 20.78 -0.62
N ARG A 285 3.44 20.53 -0.84
CA ARG A 285 2.50 20.21 0.24
C ARG A 285 2.89 18.93 0.98
N ILE A 286 3.30 17.88 0.28
CA ILE A 286 3.80 16.65 0.93
C ILE A 286 5.08 16.93 1.73
N ALA A 287 6.02 17.73 1.20
CA ALA A 287 7.22 18.12 1.94
C ALA A 287 6.85 18.83 3.26
N SER A 288 5.85 19.71 3.24
CA SER A 288 5.35 20.38 4.44
C SER A 288 4.75 19.41 5.47
N TYR A 289 4.09 18.34 5.03
CA TYR A 289 3.55 17.29 5.91
C TYR A 289 4.66 16.41 6.49
N LEU A 290 5.66 16.02 5.70
CA LEU A 290 6.84 15.31 6.22
C LEU A 290 7.47 16.13 7.35
N ARG A 291 7.71 17.44 7.13
CA ARG A 291 8.21 18.35 8.16
C ARG A 291 7.32 18.37 9.41
N TYR A 292 6.01 18.56 9.23
CA TYR A 292 5.05 18.62 10.33
C TYR A 292 5.11 17.34 11.18
N TYR A 293 5.07 16.17 10.55
CA TYR A 293 5.10 14.90 11.27
C TYR A 293 6.47 14.58 11.88
N GLY A 294 7.57 15.01 11.25
CA GLY A 294 8.92 14.92 11.84
C GLY A 294 9.03 15.71 13.15
N ARG A 295 8.46 16.93 13.18
CA ARG A 295 8.40 17.77 14.39
C ARG A 295 7.48 17.19 15.46
N LEU A 296 6.29 16.75 15.06
CA LEU A 296 5.38 16.09 15.98
C LEU A 296 6.00 14.84 16.61
N ALA A 297 6.81 14.09 15.85
CA ALA A 297 7.52 12.93 16.37
C ALA A 297 8.64 13.32 17.36
N GLU A 298 9.33 14.44 17.13
CA GLU A 298 10.28 15.02 18.08
C GLU A 298 9.60 15.32 19.44
N ASP A 299 8.43 15.95 19.42
CA ASP A 299 7.64 16.25 20.63
C ASP A 299 7.21 14.98 21.38
N LEU A 300 7.08 13.85 20.67
CA LEU A 300 6.79 12.52 21.22
C LEU A 300 8.05 11.74 21.64
N GLY A 301 9.24 12.34 21.56
CA GLY A 301 10.53 11.71 21.89
C GLY A 301 11.09 10.78 20.81
N LEU A 302 10.46 10.71 19.64
CA LEU A 302 10.83 9.83 18.52
C LEU A 302 11.82 10.51 17.57
N ASN A 303 13.00 10.83 18.09
CA ASN A 303 14.03 11.59 17.38
C ASN A 303 14.46 10.98 16.03
N TYR A 304 14.45 9.64 15.92
CA TYR A 304 14.81 8.95 14.68
C TYR A 304 13.85 9.30 13.53
N VAL A 305 12.58 9.62 13.83
CA VAL A 305 11.58 10.01 12.82
C VAL A 305 11.87 11.40 12.28
N LEU A 306 12.29 12.31 13.16
CA LEU A 306 12.74 13.64 12.76
C LEU A 306 13.92 13.52 11.78
N GLU A 307 14.96 12.75 12.14
CA GLU A 307 16.12 12.52 11.26
C GLU A 307 15.72 11.93 9.91
N THR A 308 14.79 10.97 9.91
CA THR A 308 14.20 10.38 8.70
C THR A 308 13.49 11.40 7.84
N SER A 309 12.67 12.25 8.47
CA SER A 309 11.97 13.34 7.79
C SER A 309 12.94 14.33 7.13
N LEU A 310 13.98 14.75 7.86
CA LEU A 310 14.95 15.72 7.36
C LEU A 310 15.75 15.14 6.19
N TYR A 311 16.13 13.87 6.28
CA TYR A 311 16.75 13.15 5.18
C TYR A 311 15.81 13.08 3.97
N ASP A 312 14.54 12.70 4.17
CA ASP A 312 13.59 12.58 3.07
C ASP A 312 13.31 13.93 2.37
N ILE A 313 13.25 15.04 3.12
CA ILE A 313 13.11 16.40 2.55
C ILE A 313 14.39 16.83 1.80
N MET A 314 15.58 16.49 2.33
CA MET A 314 16.85 16.72 1.65
C MET A 314 16.90 15.98 0.31
N VAL A 315 16.55 14.68 0.29
CA VAL A 315 16.54 13.90 -0.95
C VAL A 315 15.49 14.43 -1.93
N LEU A 316 14.33 14.89 -1.45
CA LEU A 316 13.32 15.51 -2.31
C LEU A 316 13.87 16.78 -3.01
N ASN A 317 14.65 17.61 -2.31
CA ASN A 317 15.35 18.76 -2.90
C ASN A 317 16.37 18.33 -3.96
N GLN A 318 17.15 17.27 -3.70
CA GLN A 318 18.08 16.70 -4.68
C GLN A 318 17.35 16.23 -5.94
N LYS A 319 16.23 15.51 -5.76
CA LYS A 319 15.39 15.00 -6.84
C LYS A 319 14.73 16.12 -7.64
N ALA A 320 14.38 17.24 -7.00
CA ALA A 320 13.86 18.42 -7.68
C ALA A 320 14.89 18.98 -8.67
N VAL A 321 16.17 19.05 -8.29
CA VAL A 321 17.26 19.46 -9.20
C VAL A 321 17.48 18.45 -10.32
N GLU A 322 17.54 17.15 -10.01
CA GLU A 322 17.74 16.10 -11.02
C GLU A 322 16.62 16.08 -12.07
N LYS A 323 15.39 16.38 -11.67
CA LYS A 323 14.22 16.46 -12.55
C LYS A 323 13.98 17.84 -13.16
N ASN A 324 14.80 18.84 -12.83
CA ASN A 324 14.60 20.24 -13.21
C ASN A 324 13.17 20.75 -12.89
N ALA A 325 12.68 20.49 -11.69
CA ALA A 325 11.36 20.94 -11.25
C ALA A 325 11.28 22.47 -11.15
N GLY A 326 10.12 23.07 -11.43
CA GLY A 326 9.93 24.52 -11.34
C GLY A 326 9.91 25.05 -9.90
N ASN A 327 9.62 24.18 -8.93
CA ASN A 327 9.44 24.51 -7.51
C ASN A 327 10.70 24.28 -6.64
N ILE A 328 11.89 24.10 -7.23
CA ILE A 328 13.14 23.85 -6.48
C ILE A 328 13.36 24.91 -5.40
N GLU A 329 13.19 26.20 -5.75
CA GLU A 329 13.40 27.28 -4.79
C GLU A 329 12.38 27.26 -3.65
N THR A 330 11.12 26.94 -3.94
CA THR A 330 10.07 26.85 -2.93
C THR A 330 10.37 25.72 -1.93
N LEU A 331 10.78 24.55 -2.43
CA LEU A 331 11.18 23.43 -1.58
C LEU A 331 12.39 23.76 -0.71
N LEU A 332 13.41 24.42 -1.29
CA LEU A 332 14.60 24.81 -0.56
C LEU A 332 14.26 25.84 0.52
N ASN A 333 13.51 26.88 0.19
CA ASN A 333 13.15 27.93 1.14
C ASN A 333 12.30 27.36 2.31
N ASP A 334 11.36 26.47 2.04
CA ASP A 334 10.57 25.81 3.10
C ASP A 334 11.45 24.93 4.01
N PHE A 335 12.48 24.29 3.44
CA PHE A 335 13.44 23.51 4.20
C PHE A 335 14.39 24.38 5.04
N LEU A 336 14.89 25.49 4.49
CA LEU A 336 15.77 26.45 5.17
C LEU A 336 15.08 27.15 6.35
N CYS A 337 13.78 27.44 6.22
CA CYS A 337 12.99 28.05 7.29
C CYS A 337 13.03 27.24 8.60
N MET A 338 13.25 25.92 8.53
CA MET A 338 13.38 25.06 9.71
C MET A 338 14.56 25.44 10.59
N TYR A 339 15.65 25.91 10.00
CA TYR A 339 16.87 26.28 10.72
C TYR A 339 16.67 27.54 11.55
N ASP A 340 16.09 28.57 10.95
CA ASP A 340 15.78 29.82 11.63
C ASP A 340 14.84 29.59 12.82
N GLN A 341 13.84 28.73 12.64
CA GLN A 341 12.94 28.33 13.72
C GLN A 341 13.68 27.54 14.82
N ALA A 342 14.55 26.60 14.46
CA ALA A 342 15.35 25.84 15.41
C ALA A 342 16.29 26.74 16.22
N ARG A 343 16.90 27.74 15.56
CA ARG A 343 17.77 28.75 16.18
C ARG A 343 17.03 29.62 17.18
N LYS A 344 15.86 30.14 16.80
CA LYS A 344 14.99 30.95 17.68
C LYS A 344 14.53 30.17 18.90
N ASN A 345 14.23 28.88 18.74
CA ASN A 345 13.78 28.01 19.82
C ASN A 345 14.93 27.42 20.66
N GLY A 346 16.19 27.66 20.30
CA GLY A 346 17.36 27.12 21.01
C GLY A 346 17.50 25.60 20.93
N ASN A 347 16.90 24.93 19.94
CA ASN A 347 16.94 23.47 19.82
C ASN A 347 18.26 23.03 19.17
N LYS A 348 19.28 22.80 20.01
CA LYS A 348 20.62 22.40 19.56
C LYS A 348 20.64 21.09 18.76
N LYS A 349 19.83 20.10 19.16
CA LYS A 349 19.79 18.80 18.48
C LYS A 349 19.23 18.91 17.06
N LEU A 350 18.13 19.63 16.89
CA LEU A 350 17.58 19.89 15.57
C LEU A 350 18.55 20.73 14.72
N LEU A 351 19.21 21.73 15.31
CA LEU A 351 20.22 22.52 14.60
C LEU A 351 21.34 21.63 14.05
N PHE A 352 21.89 20.73 14.87
CA PHE A 352 22.91 19.78 14.45
C PHE A 352 22.42 18.89 13.28
N ASN A 353 21.24 18.29 13.43
CA ASN A 353 20.66 17.44 12.39
C ASN A 353 20.39 18.21 11.08
N LEU A 354 19.96 19.47 11.16
CA LEU A 354 19.78 20.33 9.99
C LEU A 354 21.11 20.73 9.36
N GLN A 355 22.12 21.11 10.16
CA GLN A 355 23.47 21.42 9.68
C GLN A 355 24.00 20.26 8.84
N LYS A 356 23.87 19.02 9.35
CA LYS A 356 24.29 17.81 8.63
C LYS A 356 23.66 17.72 7.24
N ARG A 357 22.33 17.83 7.16
CA ARG A 357 21.59 17.77 5.89
C ARG A 357 21.91 18.95 4.97
N TYR A 358 22.17 20.13 5.51
CA TYR A 358 22.48 21.33 4.73
C TYR A 358 23.89 21.27 4.13
N LEU A 359 24.87 20.77 4.87
CA LEU A 359 26.22 20.54 4.35
C LEU A 359 26.20 19.54 3.19
N MET A 360 25.47 18.43 3.36
CA MET A 360 25.27 17.44 2.30
C MET A 360 24.55 18.06 1.09
N LEU A 361 23.45 18.80 1.30
CA LEU A 361 22.70 19.42 0.21
C LEU A 361 23.50 20.52 -0.51
N GLY A 362 24.26 21.33 0.22
CA GLY A 362 25.14 22.36 -0.35
C GLY A 362 26.23 21.76 -1.23
N GLY A 363 26.91 20.71 -0.76
CA GLY A 363 27.85 19.96 -1.59
C GLY A 363 27.21 19.34 -2.83
N PHE A 364 25.97 18.83 -2.71
CA PHE A 364 25.24 18.29 -3.85
C PHE A 364 24.92 19.38 -4.89
N TYR A 365 24.50 20.57 -4.45
CA TYR A 365 24.23 21.68 -5.36
C TYR A 365 25.50 22.15 -6.09
N LEU A 366 26.65 22.20 -5.43
CA LEU A 366 27.93 22.46 -6.11
C LEU A 366 28.27 21.36 -7.11
N LEU A 367 28.04 20.09 -6.77
CA LEU A 367 28.27 18.96 -7.68
C LEU A 367 27.40 19.06 -8.95
N LYS A 368 26.18 19.58 -8.83
CA LYS A 368 25.25 19.77 -9.96
C LYS A 368 25.38 21.14 -10.65
N GLY A 369 26.36 21.96 -10.29
CA GLY A 369 26.56 23.30 -10.87
C GLY A 369 25.42 24.28 -10.57
N ARG A 370 24.78 24.13 -9.41
CA ARG A 370 23.69 24.99 -8.91
C ARG A 370 24.20 25.92 -7.80
N ASP A 371 25.25 26.68 -8.08
CA ASP A 371 25.91 27.56 -7.11
C ASP A 371 24.94 28.52 -6.40
N GLY A 372 23.95 29.07 -7.10
CA GLY A 372 22.95 29.96 -6.48
C GLY A 372 22.12 29.30 -5.37
N LEU A 373 21.83 28.00 -5.49
CA LEU A 373 21.12 27.26 -4.43
C LEU A 373 22.06 26.92 -3.27
N ALA A 374 23.32 26.60 -3.56
CA ALA A 374 24.34 26.41 -2.53
C ALA A 374 24.55 27.72 -1.73
N GLU A 375 24.56 28.86 -2.41
CA GLU A 375 24.72 30.17 -1.78
C GLU A 375 23.59 30.47 -0.78
N LYS A 376 22.33 30.16 -1.12
CA LYS A 376 21.20 30.28 -0.18
C LYS A 376 21.39 29.45 1.10
N ILE A 377 21.94 28.23 0.99
CA ILE A 377 22.26 27.41 2.17
C ILE A 377 23.40 28.07 2.98
N LYS A 378 24.41 28.60 2.30
CA LYS A 378 25.54 29.29 2.93
C LYS A 378 25.08 30.51 3.72
N GLU A 379 24.20 31.33 3.15
CA GLU A 379 23.57 32.48 3.80
C GLU A 379 22.77 32.06 5.04
N CYS A 380 22.01 30.96 4.97
CA CYS A 380 21.26 30.43 6.11
C CYS A 380 22.17 29.96 7.26
N LEU A 381 23.32 29.36 6.93
CA LEU A 381 24.32 28.92 7.90
C LEU A 381 25.23 30.08 8.39
N ALA A 382 25.01 31.31 7.92
CA ALA A 382 25.83 32.45 8.34
C ALA A 382 25.70 32.71 9.86
N GLY A 383 26.85 32.96 10.49
CA GLY A 383 26.94 33.18 11.93
C GLY A 383 26.82 31.93 12.79
N THR A 384 26.88 30.74 12.21
CA THR A 384 27.07 29.47 12.94
C THR A 384 28.55 29.30 13.30
N ASN A 385 28.85 28.74 14.48
CA ASN A 385 30.23 28.54 14.90
C ASN A 385 30.95 27.57 13.94
N ILE A 386 32.14 27.94 13.48
CA ILE A 386 32.96 27.14 12.57
C ILE A 386 33.38 25.81 13.22
N GLU A 387 33.55 25.78 14.54
CA GLU A 387 33.84 24.55 15.28
C GLU A 387 32.68 23.55 15.15
N GLU A 388 31.43 23.99 15.38
CA GLU A 388 30.22 23.14 15.22
C GLU A 388 30.08 22.59 13.79
N ILE A 389 30.37 23.42 12.78
CA ILE A 389 30.38 22.98 11.37
C ILE A 389 31.46 21.93 11.12
N THR A 390 32.63 22.09 11.74
CA THR A 390 33.75 21.16 11.56
C THR A 390 33.46 19.82 12.26
N GLU A 391 32.85 19.83 13.44
CA GLU A 391 32.37 18.63 14.14
C GLU A 391 31.32 17.89 13.31
N THR A 392 30.32 18.61 12.78
CA THR A 392 29.28 18.03 11.92
C THR A 392 29.89 17.40 10.65
N LEU A 393 30.89 18.05 10.07
CA LEU A 393 31.60 17.53 8.89
C LEU A 393 32.33 16.22 9.19
N GLN A 394 32.97 16.09 10.36
CA GLN A 394 33.63 14.86 10.77
C GLN A 394 32.63 13.71 10.86
N GLU A 395 31.48 13.91 11.50
CA GLU A 395 30.45 12.88 11.65
C GLU A 395 29.89 12.39 10.29
N ILE A 396 29.77 13.28 9.29
CA ILE A 396 29.38 12.86 7.92
C ILE A 396 30.45 11.95 7.32
N PHE A 397 31.73 12.23 7.52
CA PHE A 397 32.83 11.50 6.87
C PHE A 397 33.24 10.21 7.60
N GLU A 398 32.79 10.01 8.84
CA GLU A 398 32.96 8.76 9.57
C GLU A 398 32.21 7.59 8.92
N VAL A 399 31.11 7.87 8.23
CA VAL A 399 30.31 6.85 7.52
C VAL A 399 31.02 6.45 6.22
N ARG A 400 31.58 5.24 6.22
CA ARG A 400 32.36 4.71 5.08
C ARG A 400 31.56 3.78 4.19
N ASP A 401 30.64 3.01 4.78
CA ASP A 401 29.85 2.03 4.06
C ASP A 401 28.48 2.60 3.67
N PRO A 402 28.03 2.39 2.42
CA PRO A 402 26.70 2.81 1.98
C PRO A 402 25.60 1.99 2.65
N ASP A 403 25.89 0.72 2.96
CA ASP A 403 24.90 -0.22 3.45
C ASP A 403 24.94 -0.30 4.98
N PHE A 404 23.77 -0.46 5.59
CA PHE A 404 23.69 -0.89 6.97
C PHE A 404 24.18 -2.34 7.09
N TRP A 405 24.73 -2.70 8.25
CA TRP A 405 25.08 -4.11 8.55
C TRP A 405 23.84 -5.01 8.66
N GLU A 406 22.65 -4.41 8.79
CA GLU A 406 21.35 -5.05 8.81
C GLU A 406 20.61 -4.82 7.49
N ILE A 407 19.89 -5.83 7.02
CA ILE A 407 18.96 -5.66 5.89
C ILE A 407 17.80 -4.78 6.36
N THR A 408 17.73 -3.57 5.85
CA THR A 408 16.61 -2.67 6.09
C THR A 408 15.90 -2.32 4.78
N ASP A 409 14.64 -1.91 4.86
CA ASP A 409 13.87 -1.47 3.68
C ASP A 409 14.51 -0.24 2.98
N ARG A 410 15.46 0.44 3.63
CA ARG A 410 16.22 1.55 3.07
C ARG A 410 17.69 1.12 2.92
N ILE A 411 18.08 0.84 1.68
CA ILE A 411 19.40 0.26 1.34
C ILE A 411 20.56 1.17 1.78
N ILE A 412 20.40 2.49 1.69
CA ILE A 412 21.49 3.45 1.88
C ILE A 412 21.39 4.14 3.24
N ASN A 413 22.51 4.16 3.97
CA ASN A 413 22.68 4.95 5.19
C ASN A 413 22.48 6.44 4.89
N PHE A 414 21.65 7.11 5.71
CA PHE A 414 21.28 8.52 5.48
C PHE A 414 22.46 9.48 5.46
N ASP A 415 23.56 9.10 6.10
CA ASP A 415 24.75 9.92 6.23
C ASP A 415 25.85 9.54 5.23
N TYR A 416 25.65 8.46 4.45
CA TYR A 416 26.60 8.07 3.42
C TYR A 416 26.60 9.07 2.26
N VAL A 417 27.81 9.44 1.84
CA VAL A 417 28.09 10.28 0.67
C VAL A 417 29.25 9.68 -0.10
N ASP A 418 29.17 9.66 -1.43
CA ASP A 418 30.27 9.20 -2.28
C ASP A 418 31.45 10.18 -2.25
N GLU A 419 32.63 9.73 -2.70
CA GLU A 419 33.86 10.55 -2.64
C GLU A 419 33.75 11.86 -3.44
N SER A 420 33.06 11.86 -4.59
CA SER A 420 32.87 13.07 -5.40
C SER A 420 32.00 14.10 -4.68
N HIS A 421 31.00 13.62 -3.93
CA HIS A 421 30.15 14.45 -3.10
C HIS A 421 30.91 14.94 -1.87
N LYS A 422 31.73 14.11 -1.20
CA LYS A 422 32.58 14.53 -0.07
C LYS A 422 33.49 15.71 -0.45
N ASP A 423 34.12 15.67 -1.62
CA ASP A 423 34.99 16.76 -2.08
C ASP A 423 34.21 18.06 -2.28
N LYS A 424 32.98 17.99 -2.78
CA LYS A 424 32.11 19.17 -2.91
C LYS A 424 31.56 19.67 -1.58
N ILE A 425 31.37 18.80 -0.59
CA ILE A 425 31.04 19.23 0.79
C ILE A 425 32.23 19.99 1.40
N LYS A 426 33.47 19.50 1.22
CA LYS A 426 34.68 20.23 1.67
C LYS A 426 34.76 21.61 1.02
N GLU A 427 34.60 21.68 -0.30
CA GLU A 427 34.57 22.94 -1.06
C GLU A 427 33.49 23.89 -0.53
N PHE A 428 32.29 23.37 -0.25
CA PHE A 428 31.20 24.16 0.33
C PHE A 428 31.55 24.72 1.71
N VAL A 429 32.12 23.91 2.59
CA VAL A 429 32.54 24.35 3.94
C VAL A 429 33.66 25.39 3.87
N GLU A 430 34.60 25.27 2.93
CA GLU A 430 35.62 26.30 2.70
C GLU A 430 35.01 27.64 2.27
N ARG A 431 34.01 27.61 1.40
CA ARG A 431 33.26 28.83 1.01
C ARG A 431 32.55 29.45 2.22
N LEU A 432 31.99 28.63 3.11
CA LEU A 432 31.36 29.10 4.35
C LEU A 432 32.37 29.78 5.29
N LYS A 433 33.53 29.16 5.52
CA LYS A 433 34.60 29.71 6.38
C LYS A 433 35.08 31.08 5.93
N LYS A 434 35.25 31.29 4.62
CA LYS A 434 35.69 32.58 4.05
C LYS A 434 34.70 33.72 4.30
N THR A 435 33.42 33.42 4.52
CA THR A 435 32.37 34.43 4.73
C THR A 435 32.29 34.90 6.20
N GLY A 436 32.74 34.07 7.15
CA GLY A 436 32.73 34.38 8.59
C GLY A 436 34.00 35.05 9.12
N SER A 437 34.99 35.33 8.26
CA SER A 437 36.26 36.01 8.63
C SER A 437 36.32 37.49 8.20
N CYS A 438 35.18 38.10 7.88
CA CYS A 438 35.05 39.53 7.61
C CYS A 438 34.34 40.26 8.76
#